data_AF-A0A8J6B415-F1
#
_entry.id   AF-A0A8J6B415-F1
#
_cell.length_a   1.000
_cell.length_b   1.000
_cell.length_c   1.000
_cell.angle_alpha   90.00
_cell.angle_beta   90.00
_cell.angle_gamma   90.00
#
_symmetry.space_group_name_H-M   'P 1'
#
loop_
_entity.id
_entity.type
_entity.pdbx_description
1 polymer ?
#
loop_
_entity_poly.entity_id
_entity_poly.type
_entity_poly.pdbx_seq_one_letter_code
_entity_poly.pdbx_strand_id
1 'polypeptide(L)'
;DKLDIADASEILFTKDTKGRVSSLTTVLGQEVDRFNNLLNVLKNSLHTLNKAIAGFVVMSEEMERMYKSFLNNQVPTLWADAAYPSMKPLGSWVKDLVLRISFID
;
A
#
# COMPACT_ATOMS: atom_id res chain seq x y z
N ASP A 1 -0.07 -3.84 12.32
CA ASP A 1 -0.75 -4.86 11.51
C ASP A 1 -0.15 -4.92 10.13
N LYS A 2 0.43 -6.08 9.83
CA LYS A 2 0.95 -6.54 8.55
C LYS A 2 -0.12 -7.49 8.01
N LEU A 3 -0.46 -7.42 6.72
CA LEU A 3 -1.33 -8.42 6.12
C LEU A 3 -0.57 -9.75 6.16
N ASP A 4 -1.04 -10.68 6.99
CA ASP A 4 -0.39 -11.97 7.23
C ASP A 4 -1.03 -13.02 6.33
N ILE A 5 -0.26 -13.49 5.35
CA ILE A 5 -0.65 -14.58 4.43
C ILE A 5 -1.00 -15.88 5.20
N ALA A 6 -0.62 -15.97 6.48
CA ALA A 6 -0.92 -17.10 7.36
C ALA A 6 -2.42 -17.27 7.66
N ASP A 7 -3.23 -16.22 7.55
CA ASP A 7 -4.69 -16.28 7.73
C ASP A 7 -5.44 -16.62 6.44
N ALA A 8 -4.74 -16.70 5.30
CA ALA A 8 -5.34 -17.14 4.04
C ALA A 8 -5.76 -18.61 4.13
N SER A 9 -7.01 -18.91 3.74
CA SER A 9 -7.62 -20.24 3.89
C SER A 9 -6.68 -21.37 3.44
N GLU A 10 -6.53 -22.42 4.25
CA GLU A 10 -5.68 -23.61 3.99
C GLU A 10 -5.87 -24.20 2.57
N ILE A 11 -7.05 -23.98 1.98
CA ILE A 11 -7.45 -24.40 0.63
C ILE A 11 -6.61 -23.73 -0.47
N LEU A 12 -6.05 -22.53 -0.25
CA LEU A 12 -5.16 -21.85 -1.21
C LEU A 12 -3.76 -22.47 -1.27
N PHE A 13 -3.35 -23.17 -0.21
CA PHE A 13 -2.04 -23.81 -0.10
C PHE A 13 -2.08 -25.33 -0.31
N THR A 14 -3.26 -25.93 -0.55
CA THR A 14 -3.34 -27.33 -0.93
C THR A 14 -2.62 -27.54 -2.26
N LYS A 15 -1.43 -28.14 -2.18
CA LYS A 15 -0.63 -28.51 -3.35
C LYS A 15 -1.41 -29.58 -4.13
N ASP A 16 -1.53 -29.38 -5.44
CA ASP A 16 -2.02 -30.40 -6.36
C ASP A 16 -1.17 -31.68 -6.18
N THR A 17 -1.69 -32.83 -6.59
CA THR A 17 -1.04 -34.15 -6.61
C THR A 17 0.39 -34.18 -7.20
N LYS A 18 0.81 -33.11 -7.89
CA LYS A 18 2.16 -32.86 -8.43
C LYS A 18 3.04 -31.89 -7.61
N GLY A 19 2.65 -31.52 -6.39
CA GLY A 19 3.44 -30.64 -5.51
C GLY A 19 3.45 -29.15 -5.90
N ARG A 20 2.62 -28.74 -6.86
CA ARG A 20 2.57 -27.35 -7.37
C ARG A 20 1.56 -26.54 -6.58
N VAL A 21 1.97 -25.34 -6.19
CA VAL A 21 1.07 -24.31 -5.66
C VAL A 21 0.33 -23.69 -6.84
N SER A 22 -0.96 -23.38 -6.67
CA SER A 22 -1.74 -22.72 -7.73
C SER A 22 -1.07 -21.39 -8.12
N SER A 23 -0.98 -21.09 -9.42
CA SER A 23 -0.41 -19.83 -9.91
C SER A 23 -1.14 -18.62 -9.33
N LEU A 24 -2.43 -18.78 -9.01
CA LEU A 24 -3.23 -17.77 -8.33
C LEU A 24 -2.73 -17.48 -6.91
N THR A 25 -2.35 -18.51 -6.15
CA THR A 25 -1.80 -18.36 -4.78
C THR A 25 -0.48 -17.59 -4.80
N THR A 26 0.38 -17.87 -5.78
CA THR A 26 1.65 -17.13 -5.94
C THR A 26 1.42 -15.64 -6.26
N VAL A 27 0.46 -15.34 -7.14
CA VAL A 27 0.11 -13.94 -7.47
C VAL A 27 -0.50 -13.23 -6.28
N LEU A 28 -1.40 -13.88 -5.54
CA LEU A 28 -2.01 -13.32 -4.33
C LEU A 28 -0.95 -13.00 -3.27
N GLY A 29 0.02 -13.89 -3.04
CA GLY A 29 1.12 -13.62 -2.10
C GLY A 29 1.97 -12.41 -2.53
N GLN A 30 2.29 -12.31 -3.81
CA GLN A 30 3.03 -11.15 -4.35
C GLN A 30 2.23 -9.85 -4.24
N GLU A 31 0.91 -9.89 -4.47
CA GLU A 31 0.04 -8.74 -4.29
C GLU A 31 0.00 -8.32 -2.81
N VAL A 32 -0.14 -9.25 -1.86
CA VAL A 32 -0.09 -8.96 -0.42
C VAL A 32 1.24 -8.28 -0.03
N ASP A 33 2.37 -8.81 -0.50
CA ASP A 33 3.68 -8.20 -0.25
C ASP A 33 3.78 -6.78 -0.82
N ARG A 34 3.22 -6.56 -2.01
CA ARG A 34 3.15 -5.22 -2.62
C ARG A 34 2.29 -4.27 -1.79
N PHE A 35 1.12 -4.68 -1.32
CA PHE A 35 0.26 -3.85 -0.45
C PHE A 35 0.93 -3.56 0.89
N ASN A 36 1.64 -4.53 1.48
CA ASN A 36 2.42 -4.34 2.70
C ASN A 36 3.52 -3.28 2.50
N ASN A 37 4.25 -3.31 1.38
CA ASN A 37 5.24 -2.29 1.07
C ASN A 37 4.60 -0.90 0.90
N LEU A 38 3.49 -0.81 0.16
CA LEU A 38 2.74 0.43 -0.01
C LEU A 38 2.30 1.00 1.36
N LEU A 39 1.74 0.17 2.24
CA LEU A 39 1.32 0.59 3.58
C LEU A 39 2.49 1.09 4.43
N ASN A 40 3.66 0.47 4.30
CA ASN A 40 4.86 0.92 4.99
C ASN A 40 5.31 2.30 4.49
N VAL A 41 5.33 2.52 3.17
CA VAL A 41 5.65 3.81 2.56
C VAL A 41 4.65 4.88 3.00
N LEU A 42 3.35 4.60 2.98
CA LEU A 42 2.28 5.47 3.47
C LEU A 42 2.52 5.88 4.93
N LYS A 43 2.73 4.92 5.83
CA LYS A 43 2.92 5.18 7.26
C LYS A 43 4.17 6.02 7.52
N ASN A 44 5.30 5.65 6.92
CA ASN A 44 6.57 6.35 7.10
C ASN A 44 6.54 7.77 6.53
N SER A 45 5.98 7.94 5.33
CA SER A 45 5.86 9.26 4.71
C SER A 45 4.93 10.19 5.49
N LEU A 46 3.76 9.72 5.94
CA LEU A 46 2.84 10.51 6.77
C LEU A 46 3.46 10.90 8.12
N HIS A 47 4.15 9.98 8.78
CA HIS A 47 4.83 10.26 10.04
C HIS A 47 5.92 11.30 9.89
N THR A 48 6.70 11.19 8.81
CA THR A 48 7.79 12.12 8.53
C THR A 48 7.26 13.50 8.15
N LEU A 49 6.20 13.56 7.33
CA LEU A 49 5.54 14.81 6.97
C LEU A 49 4.96 15.52 8.20
N ASN A 50 4.32 14.78 9.12
CA ASN A 50 3.78 15.35 10.35
C ASN A 50 4.89 15.95 11.23
N LYS A 51 6.02 15.26 11.36
CA LYS A 51 7.20 15.78 12.06
C LYS A 51 7.81 16.99 11.36
N ALA A 52 7.82 17.03 10.03
CA ALA A 52 8.34 18.14 9.27
C ALA A 52 7.46 19.40 9.44
N ILE A 53 6.13 19.24 9.43
CA ILE A 53 5.18 20.34 9.69
C ILE A 53 5.34 20.89 11.11
N ALA A 54 5.60 20.03 12.09
CA ALA A 54 5.87 20.44 13.46
C ALA A 54 7.30 21.00 13.68
N GLY A 55 8.14 21.06 12.64
CA GLY A 55 9.49 21.62 12.72
C GLY A 55 10.55 20.69 13.34
N PHE A 56 10.22 19.43 13.58
CA PHE A 56 11.18 18.43 14.12
C PHE A 56 12.10 17.86 13.04
N VAL A 57 11.72 17.95 11.76
CA VAL A 57 12.49 17.42 10.62
C VAL A 57 12.54 18.49 9.53
N VAL A 58 13.67 18.59 8.83
CA VAL A 58 13.81 19.48 7.67
C VAL A 58 12.92 18.98 6.53
N MET A 59 12.04 19.85 6.04
CA MET A 59 11.16 19.54 4.91
C MET A 59 12.00 19.35 3.64
N SER A 60 12.02 18.12 3.12
CA SER A 60 12.64 17.83 1.83
C SER A 60 11.73 18.25 0.69
N GLU A 61 12.30 18.40 -0.51
CA GLU A 61 11.54 18.73 -1.73
C GLU A 61 10.44 17.67 -2.03
N GLU A 62 10.70 16.40 -1.70
CA GLU A 62 9.73 15.31 -1.84
C GLU A 62 8.55 15.46 -0.87
N MET A 63 8.80 15.82 0.39
CA MET A 63 7.74 16.09 1.37
C MET A 63 6.92 17.32 0.97
N GLU A 64 7.56 18.36 0.44
CA GLU A 64 6.86 19.55 -0.05
C GLU A 64 5.95 19.22 -1.24
N ARG A 65 6.42 18.40 -2.18
CA ARG A 65 5.58 17.88 -3.27
C ARG A 65 4.40 17.08 -2.74
N MET A 66 4.63 16.18 -1.80
CA MET A 66 3.57 15.39 -1.17
C MET A 66 2.52 16.27 -0.49
N TYR A 67 2.97 17.28 0.26
CA TYR A 67 2.09 18.25 0.91
C TYR A 67 1.23 19.01 -0.11
N LYS A 68 1.83 19.48 -1.21
CA LYS A 68 1.09 20.12 -2.32
C LYS A 68 0.09 19.17 -2.97
N SER A 69 0.45 17.90 -3.18
CA SER A 69 -0.47 16.88 -3.71
C SER A 69 -1.69 16.71 -2.79
N PHE A 70 -1.51 16.68 -1.47
CA PHE A 70 -2.62 16.61 -0.52
C PHE A 70 -3.54 17.83 -0.60
N LEU A 71 -2.97 19.04 -0.67
CA LEU A 71 -3.76 20.27 -0.83
C LEU A 71 -4.58 20.26 -2.13
N ASN A 72 -4.06 19.63 -3.18
CA ASN A 72 -4.73 19.50 -4.48
C ASN A 72 -5.62 18.25 -4.61
N ASN A 73 -5.85 17.49 -3.52
CA ASN A 73 -6.60 16.23 -3.52
C ASN A 73 -6.06 15.19 -4.52
N GLN A 74 -4.74 15.19 -4.73
CA GLN A 74 -4.01 14.28 -5.61
C GLN A 74 -3.20 13.28 -4.78
N VAL A 75 -3.03 12.08 -5.34
CA VAL A 75 -2.16 11.06 -4.76
C VAL A 75 -0.70 11.48 -5.00
N PRO A 76 0.15 11.53 -3.96
CA PRO A 76 1.57 11.83 -4.11
C PRO A 76 2.25 10.82 -5.04
N THR A 77 3.23 11.27 -5.82
CA THR A 77 3.99 10.41 -6.74
C THR A 77 4.65 9.23 -6.00
N LEU A 78 5.19 9.48 -4.81
CA LEU A 78 5.79 8.44 -3.95
C LEU A 78 4.81 7.27 -3.67
N TRP A 79 3.52 7.59 -3.48
CA TRP A 79 2.51 6.56 -3.26
C TRP A 79 2.09 5.92 -4.56
N ALA A 80 1.99 6.68 -5.65
CA ALA A 80 1.65 6.16 -6.97
C ALA A 80 2.70 5.17 -7.49
N ASP A 81 3.99 5.40 -7.22
CA ASP A 81 5.10 4.52 -7.63
C ASP A 81 5.10 3.18 -6.89
N ALA A 82 4.73 3.19 -5.60
CA ALA A 82 4.58 1.97 -4.80
C ALA A 82 3.23 1.28 -5.04
N ALA A 83 2.19 2.03 -5.39
CA ALA A 83 0.83 1.56 -5.55
C ALA A 83 0.53 1.08 -6.97
N TYR A 84 -0.71 0.66 -7.18
CA TYR A 84 -1.28 0.39 -8.48
C TYR A 84 -1.55 1.72 -9.25
N PRO A 85 -1.36 1.75 -10.58
CA PRO A 85 -1.70 2.92 -11.38
C PRO A 85 -3.17 3.29 -11.21
N SER A 86 -3.45 4.53 -10.81
CA SER A 86 -4.80 5.02 -10.56
C SER A 86 -4.92 6.49 -10.91
N MET A 87 -6.02 6.86 -11.57
CA MET A 87 -6.40 8.26 -11.84
C MET A 87 -7.46 8.78 -10.85
N LYS A 88 -7.75 8.03 -9.77
CA LYS A 88 -8.70 8.46 -8.74
C LYS A 88 -8.14 9.62 -7.91
N PRO A 89 -8.98 10.59 -7.50
CA PRO A 89 -8.57 11.61 -6.54
C PRO A 89 -8.26 10.98 -5.18
N LEU A 90 -7.45 11.66 -4.35
CA LEU A 90 -6.92 11.13 -3.09
C LEU A 90 -8.01 10.52 -2.20
N GLY A 91 -9.12 11.23 -1.97
CA GLY A 91 -10.22 10.71 -1.14
C GLY A 91 -10.83 9.40 -1.68
N SER A 92 -11.00 9.28 -3.00
CA SER A 92 -11.50 8.04 -3.62
C SER A 92 -10.45 6.93 -3.65
N TRP A 93 -9.18 7.31 -3.80
CA TRP A 93 -8.05 6.38 -3.79
C TRP A 93 -7.86 5.74 -2.41
N VAL A 94 -7.97 6.52 -1.33
CA VAL A 94 -7.91 5.98 0.04
C VAL A 94 -9.05 4.99 0.31
N LYS A 95 -10.27 5.30 -0.13
CA LYS A 95 -11.41 4.36 -0.02
C LYS A 95 -11.16 3.06 -0.79
N ASP A 96 -10.62 3.16 -2.01
CA ASP A 96 -10.26 2.00 -2.83
C ASP A 96 -9.18 1.15 -2.15
N LEU A 97 -8.16 1.80 -1.58
CA LEU A 97 -7.09 1.14 -0.83
C LEU A 97 -7.64 0.37 0.37
N VAL A 98 -8.50 0.99 1.18
CA VAL A 98 -9.13 0.32 2.34
C VAL A 98 -9.94 -0.89 1.90
N LEU A 99 -10.74 -0.75 0.82
CA LEU A 99 -11.55 -1.84 0.30
C LEU A 99 -10.71 -3.01 -0.23
N ARG A 100 -9.56 -2.72 -0.86
CA ARG A 100 -8.62 -3.75 -1.30
C ARG A 100 -7.95 -4.46 -0.14
N ILE A 101 -7.52 -3.71 0.88
CA ILE A 101 -6.92 -4.29 2.09
C ILE A 101 -7.94 -5.21 2.78
N SER A 102 -9.19 -4.76 2.96
CA SER A 102 -10.25 -5.57 3.57
C SER A 102 -10.71 -6.77 2.74
N PHE A 103 -10.36 -6.82 1.45
CA PHE A 103 -10.62 -7.99 0.61
C PHE A 103 -9.51 -9.04 0.74
N ILE A 104 -8.31 -8.60 1.14
CA ILE A 104 -7.13 -9.44 1.28
C ILE A 104 -7.02 -10.01 2.70
N ASP A 105 -7.45 -9.24 3.71
CA ASP A 105 -7.72 -9.68 5.09
C ASP A 105 -8.92 -10.64 5.11
#